data_AF-A0A959PUR0-F1
#
_entry.id   AF-A0A959PUR0-F1
#
_cell.length_a   1.000
_cell.length_b   1.000
_cell.length_c   1.000
_cell.angle_alpha   90.00
_cell.angle_beta   90.00
_cell.angle_gamma   90.00
#
_symmetry.space_group_name_H-M   'P 1'
#
loop_
_entity.id
_entity.type
_entity.pdbx_description
1 polymer ?
#
loop_
_entity_poly.entity_id
_entity_poly.type
_entity_poly.pdbx_seq_one_letter_code
_entity_poly.pdbx_strand_id
1 'polypeptide(L)'
;MRNYLVWLILCAITVPFFSCQKDDLSPEDKLVHFKNLKVGQISKFVLFKGENYQSNANFNFEYVADTLVVEIVDQKPDGYFVREYLTPGSVSLNGQNHVAFADTDVFYYLKRAGNLIHLKHDHFRLRSRLFVFPDEETFDIELMNPVSPQVEVKGWKTNLPYSTNYITAYLPSLELFGNTYNDLSVMIDNRPMKSKGSGVTHIYNEKYGMVRVSQYSALTGQGFGWDLLPN
;
A
#
# COMPACT_ATOMS: atom_id res chain seq x y z
N MET A 1 -11.38 -2.20 -79.95
CA MET A 1 -10.71 -3.28 -79.20
C MET A 1 -10.26 -2.71 -77.88
N ARG A 2 -10.79 -3.28 -76.80
CA ARG A 2 -10.82 -2.76 -75.44
C ARG A 2 -9.96 -3.71 -74.59
N ASN A 3 -9.40 -3.20 -73.49
CA ASN A 3 -9.04 -3.95 -72.26
C ASN A 3 -7.72 -4.77 -72.25
N TYR A 4 -6.89 -4.86 -71.20
CA TYR A 4 -6.84 -4.33 -69.83
C TYR A 4 -5.36 -4.17 -69.43
N LEU A 5 -4.98 -3.02 -68.85
CA LEU A 5 -3.68 -2.78 -68.23
C LEU A 5 -3.76 -3.25 -66.76
N VAL A 6 -3.05 -4.31 -66.41
CA VAL A 6 -2.98 -4.88 -65.06
C VAL A 6 -2.08 -3.98 -64.21
N TRP A 7 -2.67 -3.24 -63.27
CA TRP A 7 -1.95 -2.53 -62.22
C TRP A 7 -1.70 -3.49 -61.05
N LEU A 8 -0.43 -3.90 -60.90
CA LEU A 8 0.08 -4.58 -59.72
C LEU A 8 0.23 -3.57 -58.58
N ILE A 9 -0.71 -3.59 -57.63
CA ILE A 9 -0.60 -2.85 -56.37
C ILE A 9 0.29 -3.68 -55.44
N LEU A 10 1.54 -3.22 -55.27
CA LEU A 10 2.48 -3.74 -54.28
C LEU A 10 2.07 -3.20 -52.90
N CYS A 11 1.22 -3.93 -52.17
CA CYS A 11 0.99 -3.67 -50.76
C CYS A 11 2.23 -4.07 -49.96
N ALA A 12 3.15 -3.13 -49.76
CA ALA A 12 4.19 -3.23 -48.76
C ALA A 12 3.52 -3.17 -47.37
N ILE A 13 3.21 -4.35 -46.82
CA ILE A 13 2.79 -4.51 -45.44
C ILE A 13 4.03 -4.25 -44.58
N THR A 14 4.25 -3.00 -44.18
CA THR A 14 5.18 -2.66 -43.11
C THR A 14 4.56 -3.15 -41.81
N VAL A 15 4.94 -4.36 -41.39
CA VAL A 15 4.67 -4.86 -40.05
C VAL A 15 5.38 -3.91 -39.08
N PRO A 16 4.67 -3.12 -38.24
CA PRO A 16 5.34 -2.41 -37.17
C PRO A 16 5.85 -3.48 -36.20
N PHE A 17 7.17 -3.67 -36.17
CA PHE A 17 7.84 -4.30 -35.05
C PHE A 17 7.56 -3.42 -33.82
N PHE A 18 6.45 -3.65 -33.12
CA PHE A 18 6.31 -3.28 -31.72
C PHE A 18 7.30 -4.16 -30.96
N SER A 19 8.56 -3.75 -30.96
CA SER A 19 9.54 -4.18 -29.98
C SER A 19 8.97 -3.75 -28.63
N CYS A 20 8.32 -4.70 -27.94
CA CYS A 20 7.95 -4.56 -26.55
C CYS A 20 9.27 -4.54 -25.76
N GLN A 21 9.94 -3.39 -25.71
CA GLN A 21 10.99 -3.13 -24.74
C GLN A 21 10.30 -3.19 -23.39
N LYS A 22 10.50 -4.32 -22.70
CA LYS A 22 10.20 -4.41 -21.28
C LYS A 22 11.23 -3.52 -20.61
N ASP A 23 10.90 -2.25 -20.41
CA ASP A 23 11.76 -1.31 -19.71
C ASP A 23 12.03 -1.88 -18.32
N ASP A 24 13.24 -2.40 -18.12
CA ASP A 24 13.65 -2.91 -16.82
C ASP A 24 13.68 -1.74 -15.83
N LEU A 25 12.85 -1.82 -14.78
CA LEU A 25 12.81 -0.82 -13.73
C LEU A 25 14.17 -0.74 -13.05
N SER A 26 14.64 0.50 -12.80
CA SER A 26 15.83 0.72 -11.99
C SER A 26 15.63 0.10 -10.60
N PRO A 27 16.70 -0.33 -9.88
CA PRO A 27 16.57 -0.90 -8.55
C PRO A 27 15.77 -0.03 -7.57
N GLU A 28 15.87 1.30 -7.70
CA GLU A 28 15.11 2.28 -6.91
C GLU A 28 13.63 2.33 -7.31
N ASP A 29 13.32 2.11 -8.58
CA ASP A 29 11.96 2.07 -9.10
C ASP A 29 11.28 0.72 -8.90
N LYS A 30 11.93 -0.30 -8.30
CA LYS A 30 11.32 -1.63 -8.15
C LYS A 30 10.16 -1.63 -7.14
N LEU A 31 10.22 -0.80 -6.10
CA LEU A 31 9.17 -0.69 -5.08
C LEU A 31 8.01 0.21 -5.56
N VAL A 32 6.81 -0.08 -5.08
CA VAL A 32 5.67 0.83 -5.19
C VAL A 32 5.92 2.05 -4.29
N HIS A 33 6.34 3.16 -4.88
CA HIS A 33 6.55 4.44 -4.20
C HIS A 33 5.77 5.57 -4.86
N PHE A 34 5.47 6.63 -4.11
CA PHE A 34 4.57 7.68 -4.59
C PHE A 34 5.26 8.76 -5.45
N LYS A 35 6.61 8.78 -5.50
CA LYS A 35 7.36 9.75 -6.32
C LYS A 35 7.11 9.62 -7.81
N ASN A 36 7.25 8.41 -8.34
CA ASN A 36 7.20 8.12 -9.76
C ASN A 36 6.58 6.74 -9.98
N LEU A 37 5.26 6.68 -9.89
CA LEU A 37 4.51 5.44 -10.05
C LEU A 37 4.69 4.89 -11.47
N LYS A 38 4.95 3.60 -11.58
CA LYS A 38 5.14 2.92 -12.87
C LYS A 38 4.49 1.54 -12.86
N VAL A 39 4.06 1.08 -14.02
CA VAL A 39 3.62 -0.31 -14.18
C VAL A 39 4.82 -1.24 -13.94
N GLY A 40 4.59 -2.34 -13.22
CA GLY A 40 5.60 -3.34 -12.87
C GLY A 40 6.28 -3.11 -11.52
N GLN A 41 5.97 -2.04 -10.80
CA GLN A 41 6.45 -1.85 -9.43
C GLN A 41 5.82 -2.84 -8.48
N ILE A 42 6.61 -3.44 -7.60
CA ILE A 42 6.18 -4.46 -6.64
C ILE A 42 6.78 -4.15 -5.27
N SER A 43 5.93 -4.04 -4.26
CA SER A 43 6.31 -4.00 -2.85
C SER A 43 5.81 -5.25 -2.14
N LYS A 44 6.61 -5.80 -1.22
CA LYS A 44 6.22 -6.94 -0.38
C LYS A 44 6.19 -6.51 1.07
N PHE A 45 5.26 -7.06 1.83
CA PHE A 45 5.10 -6.76 3.25
C PHE A 45 4.96 -8.05 4.05
N VAL A 46 5.52 -8.08 5.26
CA VAL A 46 5.33 -9.16 6.22
C VAL A 46 4.32 -8.77 7.28
N LEU A 47 3.42 -9.69 7.59
CA LEU A 47 2.42 -9.48 8.64
C LEU A 47 3.09 -9.53 10.02
N PHE A 48 2.66 -8.65 10.91
CA PHE A 48 2.90 -8.78 12.34
C PHE A 48 1.60 -8.73 13.12
N LYS A 49 1.62 -9.33 14.31
CA LYS A 49 0.56 -9.25 15.31
C LYS A 49 1.12 -8.59 16.57
N GLY A 50 0.41 -7.59 17.06
CA GLY A 50 0.71 -6.91 18.31
C GLY A 50 -0.42 -7.06 19.34
N GLU A 51 -0.07 -6.89 20.61
CA GLU A 51 -1.03 -6.99 21.72
C GLU A 51 -0.90 -5.80 22.67
N ASN A 52 -1.91 -5.65 23.53
CA ASN A 52 -1.97 -4.61 24.56
C ASN A 52 -1.79 -3.19 24.02
N TYR A 53 -2.49 -2.85 22.93
CA TYR A 53 -2.44 -1.54 22.28
C TYR A 53 -2.61 -0.37 23.28
N GLN A 54 -3.50 -0.51 24.26
CA GLN A 54 -3.79 0.52 25.25
C GLN A 54 -2.69 0.74 26.29
N SER A 55 -1.73 -0.18 26.44
CA SER A 55 -0.67 -0.08 27.44
C SER A 55 0.54 0.67 26.91
N ASN A 56 0.90 1.81 27.50
CA ASN A 56 2.13 2.54 27.13
C ASN A 56 3.42 1.83 27.57
N ALA A 57 3.32 0.68 28.25
CA ALA A 57 4.46 -0.11 28.71
C ALA A 57 4.70 -1.39 27.89
N ASN A 58 3.75 -1.79 27.03
CA ASN A 58 3.86 -3.00 26.22
C ASN A 58 3.92 -2.65 24.73
N PHE A 59 5.03 -3.04 24.10
CA PHE A 59 5.31 -2.85 22.69
C PHE A 59 5.60 -4.18 21.97
N ASN A 60 5.34 -5.31 22.62
CA ASN A 60 5.65 -6.62 22.09
C ASN A 60 4.78 -6.92 20.89
N PHE A 61 5.40 -7.54 19.89
CA PHE A 61 4.75 -8.03 18.70
C PHE A 61 5.55 -9.20 18.14
N GLU A 62 4.92 -9.96 17.25
CA GLU A 62 5.55 -11.08 16.56
C GLU A 62 5.23 -11.00 15.06
N TYR A 63 6.19 -11.42 14.24
CA TYR A 63 5.95 -11.60 12.82
C TYR A 63 5.22 -12.92 12.58
N VAL A 64 4.29 -12.88 11.65
CA VAL A 64 3.52 -14.02 11.17
C VAL A 64 4.01 -14.36 9.76
N ALA A 65 4.03 -15.64 9.42
CA ALA A 65 4.42 -16.12 8.10
C ALA A 65 3.32 -15.86 7.04
N ASP A 66 2.93 -14.59 6.90
CA ASP A 66 2.05 -14.07 5.85
C ASP A 66 2.81 -12.97 5.11
N THR A 67 2.88 -13.10 3.78
CA THR A 67 3.47 -12.07 2.91
C THR A 67 2.40 -11.50 1.99
N LEU A 68 2.20 -10.19 2.10
CA LEU A 68 1.36 -9.40 1.20
C LEU A 68 2.22 -8.85 0.06
N VAL A 69 1.72 -8.95 -1.17
CA VAL A 69 2.32 -8.38 -2.36
C VAL A 69 1.41 -7.28 -2.87
N VAL A 70 2.01 -6.13 -3.19
CA VAL A 70 1.34 -4.98 -3.82
C VAL A 70 2.03 -4.68 -5.13
N GLU A 71 1.27 -4.70 -6.21
CA GLU A 71 1.78 -4.59 -7.58
C GLU A 71 1.01 -3.54 -8.37
N ILE A 72 1.73 -2.67 -9.09
CA ILE A 72 1.12 -1.81 -10.10
C ILE A 72 1.03 -2.61 -11.40
N VAL A 73 -0.18 -3.05 -11.73
CA VAL A 73 -0.43 -3.97 -12.86
C VAL A 73 -0.72 -3.25 -14.17
N ASP A 74 -1.23 -2.01 -14.12
CA ASP A 74 -1.61 -1.25 -15.32
C ASP A 74 -1.72 0.26 -15.05
N GLN A 75 -1.82 1.05 -16.11
CA GLN A 75 -2.16 2.47 -16.06
C GLN A 75 -3.46 2.71 -16.84
N LYS A 76 -4.46 3.26 -16.17
CA LYS A 76 -5.81 3.55 -16.69
C LYS A 76 -6.12 5.05 -16.59
N PRO A 77 -7.20 5.55 -17.23
CA PRO A 77 -7.59 6.96 -17.13
C PRO A 77 -7.76 7.46 -15.69
N ASP A 78 -8.21 6.59 -14.78
CA ASP A 78 -8.45 6.91 -13.37
C ASP A 78 -7.17 6.88 -12.50
N GLY A 79 -6.04 6.39 -13.02
CA GLY A 79 -4.79 6.25 -12.28
C GLY A 79 -4.10 4.92 -12.54
N TYR A 80 -3.17 4.56 -11.66
CA TYR A 80 -2.50 3.26 -11.68
C TYR A 80 -3.41 2.20 -11.08
N PHE A 81 -3.60 1.10 -11.80
CA PHE A 81 -4.37 -0.04 -11.31
C PHE A 81 -3.44 -0.91 -10.46
N VAL A 82 -3.80 -1.10 -9.20
CA VAL A 82 -2.99 -1.77 -8.19
C VAL A 82 -3.67 -3.06 -7.77
N ARG A 83 -2.88 -4.13 -7.60
CA ARG A 83 -3.30 -5.43 -7.09
C ARG A 83 -2.62 -5.72 -5.75
N GLU A 84 -3.39 -6.21 -4.80
CA GLU A 84 -2.93 -6.75 -3.52
C GLU A 84 -3.29 -8.23 -3.39
N TYR A 85 -2.33 -9.08 -3.02
CA TYR A 85 -2.57 -10.51 -2.80
C TYR A 85 -1.59 -11.12 -1.80
N LEU A 86 -1.98 -12.22 -1.16
CA LEU A 86 -1.09 -12.99 -0.30
C LEU A 86 -0.30 -14.02 -1.11
N THR A 87 0.97 -14.23 -0.77
CA THR A 87 1.78 -15.29 -1.40
C THR A 87 1.25 -16.69 -1.03
N PRO A 88 1.46 -17.73 -1.86
CA PRO A 88 0.96 -19.08 -1.55
C PRO A 88 1.44 -19.70 -0.23
N GLY A 89 2.58 -19.24 0.30
CA GLY A 89 3.13 -19.71 1.59
C GLY A 89 2.49 -19.06 2.82
N SER A 90 1.60 -18.09 2.63
CA SER A 90 0.94 -17.34 3.70
C SER A 90 0.06 -18.26 4.56
N VAL A 91 0.29 -18.28 5.89
CA VAL A 91 -0.48 -19.10 6.83
C VAL A 91 -1.96 -18.74 6.87
N SER A 92 -2.31 -17.51 6.53
CA SER A 92 -3.69 -17.03 6.43
C SER A 92 -4.49 -17.67 5.29
N LEU A 93 -3.81 -18.26 4.30
CA LEU A 93 -4.45 -19.07 3.26
C LEU A 93 -4.77 -20.50 3.74
N ASN A 94 -4.20 -20.91 4.88
CA ASN A 94 -4.24 -22.28 5.39
C ASN A 94 -5.00 -22.40 6.72
N GLY A 95 -5.98 -21.51 6.95
CA GLY A 95 -6.91 -21.57 8.08
C GLY A 95 -6.52 -20.76 9.33
N GLN A 96 -5.34 -20.13 9.33
CA GLN A 96 -4.98 -19.16 10.39
C GLN A 96 -5.61 -17.81 10.05
N ASN A 97 -6.82 -17.52 10.51
CA ASN A 97 -7.62 -16.36 10.10
C ASN A 97 -7.07 -14.98 10.60
N HIS A 98 -5.80 -14.67 10.37
CA HIS A 98 -5.19 -13.39 10.76
C HIS A 98 -5.53 -12.26 9.78
N VAL A 99 -5.72 -12.58 8.50
CA VAL A 99 -6.06 -11.64 7.44
C VAL A 99 -7.48 -11.89 6.95
N ALA A 100 -8.31 -10.86 6.97
CA ALA A 100 -9.66 -10.94 6.40
C ALA A 100 -9.60 -11.15 4.88
N PHE A 101 -10.45 -12.06 4.36
CA PHE A 101 -10.53 -12.39 2.93
C PHE A 101 -9.14 -12.75 2.34
N ALA A 102 -8.38 -13.57 3.05
CA ALA A 102 -6.99 -13.90 2.73
C ALA A 102 -6.81 -14.46 1.30
N ASP A 103 -7.82 -15.19 0.82
CA ASP A 103 -7.88 -15.87 -0.48
C ASP A 103 -8.28 -14.96 -1.66
N THR A 104 -8.54 -13.68 -1.41
CA THR A 104 -9.07 -12.75 -2.41
C THR A 104 -8.02 -11.73 -2.86
N ASP A 105 -7.80 -11.63 -4.16
CA ASP A 105 -7.09 -10.48 -4.76
C ASP A 105 -7.90 -9.20 -4.55
N VAL A 106 -7.25 -8.15 -4.08
CA VAL A 106 -7.86 -6.82 -3.92
C VAL A 106 -7.31 -5.89 -5.00
N PHE A 107 -8.19 -5.11 -5.61
CA PHE A 107 -7.83 -4.19 -6.70
C PHE A 107 -8.33 -2.78 -6.42
N TYR A 108 -7.51 -1.77 -6.70
CA TYR A 108 -7.89 -0.36 -6.57
C TYR A 108 -7.08 0.52 -7.51
N TYR A 109 -7.55 1.75 -7.73
CA TYR A 109 -6.80 2.79 -8.41
C TYR A 109 -6.04 3.65 -7.42
N LEU A 110 -4.80 3.97 -7.78
CA LEU A 110 -3.94 4.89 -7.08
C LEU A 110 -3.53 6.00 -8.05
N LYS A 111 -3.80 7.25 -7.68
CA LYS A 111 -3.45 8.42 -8.49
C LYS A 111 -2.80 9.49 -7.62
N ARG A 112 -1.66 9.99 -8.08
CA ARG A 112 -1.04 11.16 -7.47
C ARG A 112 -1.63 12.45 -8.05
N ALA A 113 -1.97 13.40 -7.18
CA ALA A 113 -2.25 14.79 -7.56
C ALA A 113 -1.51 15.75 -6.62
N GLY A 114 -0.36 16.26 -7.07
CA GLY A 114 0.50 17.10 -6.24
C GLY A 114 0.97 16.36 -4.98
N ASN A 115 0.53 16.84 -3.81
CA ASN A 115 0.84 16.26 -2.50
C ASN A 115 -0.21 15.26 -2.02
N LEU A 116 -1.21 14.90 -2.84
CA LEU A 116 -2.22 13.91 -2.48
C LEU A 116 -1.99 12.61 -3.25
N ILE A 117 -2.28 11.50 -2.57
CA ILE A 117 -2.52 10.19 -3.17
C ILE A 117 -4.01 9.89 -3.04
N HIS A 118 -4.67 9.95 -4.18
CA HIS A 118 -6.08 9.58 -4.33
C HIS A 118 -6.17 8.06 -4.53
N LEU A 119 -6.97 7.42 -3.69
CA LEU A 119 -7.33 6.03 -3.78
C LEU A 119 -8.78 5.94 -4.23
N LYS A 120 -9.08 5.03 -5.14
CA LYS A 120 -10.44 4.75 -5.60
C LYS A 120 -10.63 3.25 -5.77
N HIS A 121 -11.78 2.73 -5.33
CA HIS A 121 -12.14 1.33 -5.51
C HIS A 121 -13.39 1.21 -6.38
N ASP A 122 -13.48 0.14 -7.18
CA ASP A 122 -14.64 -0.10 -8.08
C ASP A 122 -15.83 -0.80 -7.38
N HIS A 123 -15.65 -1.17 -6.11
CA HIS A 123 -16.74 -1.68 -5.27
C HIS A 123 -17.03 -0.73 -4.11
N PHE A 124 -18.26 -0.80 -3.59
CA PHE A 124 -18.83 0.00 -2.50
C PHE A 124 -18.01 0.09 -1.19
N ARG A 125 -16.97 -0.73 -1.03
CA ARG A 125 -16.03 -0.69 0.10
C ARG A 125 -14.61 -0.96 -0.39
N LEU A 126 -13.69 -0.04 -0.11
CA LEU A 126 -12.26 -0.29 -0.23
C LEU A 126 -11.86 -1.43 0.73
N ARG A 127 -11.27 -2.50 0.19
CA ARG A 127 -10.81 -3.67 0.96
C ARG A 127 -9.28 -3.77 1.02
N SER A 128 -8.58 -2.69 0.74
CA SER A 128 -7.12 -2.67 0.79
C SER A 128 -6.64 -3.04 2.20
N ARG A 129 -5.62 -3.89 2.23
CA ARG A 129 -4.93 -4.32 3.45
C ARG A 129 -3.88 -3.29 3.89
N LEU A 130 -3.43 -2.43 2.97
CA LEU A 130 -2.54 -1.30 3.26
C LEU A 130 -3.26 0.01 3.55
N PHE A 131 -4.44 0.21 2.95
CA PHE A 131 -5.22 1.43 3.03
C PHE A 131 -6.55 1.14 3.72
N VAL A 132 -6.46 1.03 5.04
CA VAL A 132 -7.56 0.56 5.88
C VAL A 132 -8.44 1.74 6.26
N PHE A 133 -9.48 2.00 5.46
CA PHE A 133 -10.43 3.09 5.68
C PHE A 133 -11.86 2.53 5.78
N PRO A 134 -12.60 2.83 6.87
CA PRO A 134 -13.96 2.34 7.00
C PRO A 134 -14.91 3.09 6.05
N ASP A 135 -15.55 2.33 5.16
CA ASP A 135 -16.76 2.70 4.41
C ASP A 135 -16.66 3.84 3.37
N GLU A 136 -15.47 4.14 2.85
CA GLU A 136 -15.29 5.13 1.77
C GLU A 136 -14.91 4.46 0.43
N GLU A 137 -15.53 4.90 -0.67
CA GLU A 137 -15.20 4.45 -2.04
C GLU A 137 -13.91 5.12 -2.56
N THR A 138 -13.61 6.30 -2.03
CA THR A 138 -12.44 7.11 -2.36
C THR A 138 -11.79 7.64 -1.10
N PHE A 139 -10.46 7.71 -1.06
CA PHE A 139 -9.74 8.27 0.08
C PHE A 139 -8.49 9.02 -0.36
N ASP A 140 -8.16 10.11 0.32
CA ASP A 140 -7.00 10.94 0.02
C ASP A 140 -5.95 10.84 1.13
N ILE A 141 -4.74 10.46 0.77
CA ILE A 141 -3.58 10.47 1.66
C ILE A 141 -2.72 11.67 1.31
N GLU A 142 -2.47 12.52 2.29
CA GLU A 142 -1.57 13.65 2.13
C GLU A 142 -0.12 13.23 2.34
N LEU A 143 0.74 13.47 1.35
CA LEU A 143 2.20 13.25 1.37
C LEU A 143 2.95 14.33 2.16
N MET A 144 2.26 15.18 2.92
CA MET A 144 2.86 16.29 3.65
C MET A 144 4.01 15.82 4.54
N ASN A 145 5.10 16.60 4.57
CA ASN A 145 6.05 16.62 5.68
C ASN A 145 5.37 17.36 6.84
N PRO A 146 4.85 16.67 7.87
CA PRO A 146 4.07 17.33 8.89
C PRO A 146 4.97 18.20 9.77
N VAL A 147 4.53 19.43 10.02
CA VAL A 147 5.24 20.43 10.83
C VAL A 147 5.14 20.12 12.34
N SER A 148 4.27 19.19 12.77
CA SER A 148 4.12 18.78 14.17
C SER A 148 3.07 17.66 14.32
N PRO A 149 3.08 16.83 15.37
CA PRO A 149 4.17 16.55 16.32
C PRO A 149 5.12 15.47 15.79
N GLN A 150 6.35 15.45 16.31
CA GLN A 150 7.27 14.33 16.10
C GLN A 150 6.84 13.13 16.95
N VAL A 151 6.89 11.93 16.39
CA VAL A 151 6.56 10.67 17.07
C VAL A 151 7.69 9.66 16.94
N GLU A 152 7.67 8.66 17.82
CA GLU A 152 8.51 7.47 17.73
C GLU A 152 7.63 6.24 17.55
N VAL A 153 8.14 5.23 16.86
CA VAL A 153 7.54 3.90 16.84
C VAL A 153 8.27 3.03 17.86
N LYS A 154 7.54 2.48 18.82
CA LYS A 154 8.06 1.54 19.81
C LYS A 154 7.37 0.19 19.58
N GLY A 155 8.15 -0.79 19.16
CA GLY A 155 7.63 -2.09 18.73
C GLY A 155 6.66 -1.92 17.56
N TRP A 156 5.37 -2.16 17.78
CA TRP A 156 4.33 -2.15 16.74
C TRP A 156 3.42 -0.91 16.71
N LYS A 157 3.59 0.05 17.63
CA LYS A 157 2.74 1.25 17.74
C LYS A 157 3.56 2.50 18.03
N THR A 158 2.92 3.67 18.00
CA THR A 158 3.59 4.93 18.32
C THR A 158 3.73 5.13 19.84
N ASN A 159 4.61 6.05 20.24
CA ASN A 159 4.76 6.49 21.63
C ASN A 159 3.65 7.45 22.10
N LEU A 160 2.70 7.80 21.24
CA LEU A 160 1.58 8.66 21.61
C LEU A 160 0.62 7.92 22.54
N PRO A 161 0.07 8.61 23.56
CA PRO A 161 -0.95 8.02 24.40
C PRO A 161 -2.20 7.70 23.57
N TYR A 162 -2.94 6.69 24.00
CA TYR A 162 -4.23 6.37 23.41
C TYR A 162 -5.12 7.63 23.37
N SER A 163 -5.65 7.92 22.18
CA SER A 163 -6.67 8.94 21.95
C SER A 163 -7.57 8.49 20.81
N THR A 164 -8.81 8.97 20.81
CA THR A 164 -9.80 8.70 19.75
C THR A 164 -9.81 9.76 18.66
N ASN A 165 -8.68 10.42 18.43
CA ASN A 165 -8.54 11.54 17.51
C ASN A 165 -7.93 11.09 16.19
N TYR A 166 -8.07 11.94 15.18
CA TYR A 166 -7.24 11.89 13.99
C TYR A 166 -5.98 12.71 14.25
N ILE A 167 -4.80 12.16 13.95
CA ILE A 167 -3.51 12.78 14.19
C ILE A 167 -2.64 12.58 12.94
N THR A 168 -2.06 13.66 12.44
CA THR A 168 -0.90 13.61 11.54
C THR A 168 0.35 13.93 12.35
N ALA A 169 1.46 13.25 12.07
CA ALA A 169 2.69 13.34 12.82
C ALA A 169 3.91 13.02 11.95
N TYR A 170 5.10 13.42 12.39
CA TYR A 170 6.36 13.23 11.69
C TYR A 170 7.21 12.18 12.40
N LEU A 171 7.74 11.23 11.63
CA LEU A 171 8.67 10.23 12.12
C LEU A 171 10.02 10.43 11.39
N PRO A 172 11.07 10.91 12.09
CA PRO A 172 12.33 11.26 11.44
C PRO A 172 13.03 10.05 10.84
N SER A 173 12.90 8.90 11.49
CA SER A 173 13.52 7.65 11.08
C SER A 173 12.75 6.45 11.63
N LEU A 174 12.65 5.40 10.82
CA LEU A 174 12.21 4.06 11.20
C LEU A 174 13.19 3.04 10.65
N GLU A 175 13.62 2.08 11.47
CA GLU A 175 14.44 0.96 11.02
C GLU A 175 13.59 -0.30 10.91
N LEU A 176 13.57 -0.92 9.73
CA LEU A 176 12.95 -2.24 9.50
C LEU A 176 13.92 -3.11 8.72
N PHE A 177 14.18 -4.32 9.22
CA PHE A 177 15.02 -5.33 8.55
C PHE A 177 16.39 -4.78 8.08
N GLY A 178 17.03 -3.94 8.89
CA GLY A 178 18.33 -3.32 8.56
C GLY A 178 18.29 -2.16 7.56
N ASN A 179 17.09 -1.71 7.15
CA ASN A 179 16.92 -0.53 6.30
C ASN A 179 16.41 0.65 7.13
N THR A 180 16.95 1.85 6.84
CA THR A 180 16.53 3.10 7.48
C THR A 180 15.63 3.90 6.55
N TYR A 181 14.41 4.18 7.02
CA TYR A 181 13.41 4.96 6.33
C TYR A 181 13.28 6.32 7.02
N ASN A 182 13.79 7.37 6.38
CA ASN A 182 13.78 8.72 6.92
C ASN A 182 12.60 9.55 6.40
N ASP A 183 12.29 10.61 7.13
CA ASP A 183 11.32 11.63 6.74
C ASP A 183 9.96 11.04 6.40
N LEU A 184 9.36 10.37 7.39
CA LEU A 184 8.10 9.66 7.24
C LEU A 184 6.93 10.49 7.77
N SER A 185 5.86 10.52 6.99
CA SER A 185 4.54 10.96 7.42
C SER A 185 3.87 9.83 8.20
N VAL A 186 3.26 10.16 9.32
CA VAL A 186 2.46 9.26 10.15
C VAL A 186 1.04 9.79 10.21
N MET A 187 0.09 8.96 9.84
CA MET A 187 -1.34 9.24 9.95
C MET A 187 -1.97 8.22 10.89
N ILE A 188 -2.62 8.70 11.94
CA ILE A 188 -3.32 7.89 12.93
C ILE A 188 -4.79 8.29 12.91
N ASP A 189 -5.67 7.35 12.60
CA ASP A 189 -7.12 7.55 12.72
C ASP A 189 -7.71 6.59 13.74
N ASN A 190 -7.98 7.12 14.93
CA ASN A 190 -8.62 6.38 16.01
C ASN A 190 -10.08 6.82 16.22
N ARG A 191 -10.65 7.65 15.33
CA ARG A 191 -12.05 8.10 15.45
C ARG A 191 -13.04 6.93 15.46
N PRO A 192 -12.89 5.86 14.64
CA PRO A 192 -13.82 4.72 14.66
C PRO A 192 -13.84 3.96 15.98
N MET A 193 -12.77 4.06 16.78
CA MET A 193 -12.69 3.37 18.08
C MET A 193 -13.73 3.87 19.09
N LYS A 194 -14.30 5.07 18.91
CA LYS A 194 -15.41 5.59 19.74
C LYS A 194 -16.66 4.72 19.63
N SER A 195 -16.87 4.08 18.48
CA SER A 195 -18.03 3.25 18.16
C SER A 195 -17.66 1.78 17.99
N LYS A 196 -16.61 1.30 18.68
CA LYS A 196 -16.09 -0.08 18.61
C LYS A 196 -15.47 -0.47 17.26
N GLY A 197 -15.22 0.49 16.38
CA GLY A 197 -14.40 0.27 15.18
C GLY A 197 -12.92 0.12 15.52
N SER A 198 -12.13 -0.21 14.50
CA SER A 198 -10.68 -0.30 14.63
C SER A 198 -10.03 1.07 14.46
N GLY A 199 -8.93 1.30 15.18
CA GLY A 199 -8.02 2.39 14.86
C GLY A 199 -6.99 1.94 13.84
N VAL A 200 -6.39 2.90 13.15
CA VAL A 200 -5.37 2.63 12.12
C VAL A 200 -4.21 3.61 12.24
N THR A 201 -3.00 3.12 11.95
CA THR A 201 -1.80 3.95 11.78
C THR A 201 -1.16 3.60 10.44
N HIS A 202 -0.93 4.61 9.60
CA HIS A 202 -0.19 4.51 8.35
C HIS A 202 1.12 5.29 8.48
N ILE A 203 2.23 4.72 8.02
CA ILE A 203 3.56 5.30 8.01
C ILE A 203 4.10 5.20 6.59
N TYR A 204 4.34 6.34 5.96
CA TYR A 204 4.63 6.41 4.53
C TYR A 204 5.40 7.69 4.19
N ASN A 205 5.97 7.76 2.99
CA ASN A 205 6.34 9.02 2.37
C ASN A 205 6.38 8.89 0.84
N GLU A 206 6.75 9.99 0.18
CA GLU A 206 6.85 10.01 -1.28
C GLU A 206 7.89 9.02 -1.83
N LYS A 207 9.05 8.91 -1.17
CA LYS A 207 10.21 8.15 -1.63
C LYS A 207 10.04 6.64 -1.51
N TYR A 208 9.41 6.18 -0.43
CA TYR A 208 9.31 4.75 -0.08
C TYR A 208 7.92 4.18 -0.30
N GLY A 209 6.91 5.03 -0.53
CA GLY A 209 5.51 4.59 -0.53
C GLY A 209 5.05 4.27 0.90
N MET A 210 4.25 3.23 1.04
CA MET A 210 3.84 2.70 2.35
C MET A 210 4.99 1.91 2.98
N VAL A 211 5.38 2.27 4.21
CA VAL A 211 6.47 1.59 4.95
C VAL A 211 5.89 0.67 6.03
N ARG A 212 4.89 1.15 6.77
CA ARG A 212 4.18 0.36 7.78
C ARG A 212 2.72 0.77 7.85
N VAL A 213 1.83 -0.20 7.97
CA VAL A 213 0.44 0.02 8.38
C VAL A 213 0.14 -0.85 9.60
N SER A 214 -0.72 -0.38 10.49
CA SER A 214 -1.29 -1.19 11.56
C SER A 214 -2.75 -0.85 11.78
N GLN A 215 -3.55 -1.86 12.09
CA GLN A 215 -4.93 -1.76 12.52
C GLN A 215 -5.07 -2.43 13.89
N TYR A 216 -5.83 -1.83 14.80
CA TYR A 216 -5.95 -2.32 16.16
C TYR A 216 -7.32 -2.03 16.78
N SER A 217 -7.72 -2.89 17.71
CA SER A 217 -8.99 -2.79 18.42
C SER A 217 -8.79 -2.22 19.82
N ALA A 218 -9.59 -1.21 20.16
CA ALA A 218 -9.65 -0.70 21.53
C ALA A 218 -10.20 -1.76 22.49
N LEU A 219 -11.07 -2.65 21.99
CA LEU A 219 -11.81 -3.60 22.81
C LEU A 219 -10.93 -4.79 23.21
N THR A 220 -10.17 -5.34 22.26
CA THR A 220 -9.33 -6.52 22.51
C THR A 220 -7.89 -6.15 22.83
N GLY A 221 -7.46 -4.92 22.53
CA GLY A 221 -6.07 -4.50 22.61
C GLY A 221 -5.16 -5.18 21.59
N GLN A 222 -5.69 -6.04 20.72
CA GLN A 222 -4.95 -6.72 19.67
C GLN A 222 -4.88 -5.83 18.43
N GLY A 223 -3.80 -6.00 17.68
CA GLY A 223 -3.65 -5.39 16.37
C GLY A 223 -2.85 -6.25 15.42
N PHE A 224 -2.99 -5.93 14.14
CA PHE A 224 -2.27 -6.54 13.05
C PHE A 224 -1.68 -5.42 12.20
N GLY A 225 -0.59 -5.69 11.53
CA GLY A 225 0.00 -4.71 10.63
C GLY A 225 0.97 -5.33 9.65
N TRP A 226 1.44 -4.51 8.74
CA TRP A 226 2.29 -4.91 7.63
C TRP A 226 3.54 -4.05 7.63
N ASP A 227 4.70 -4.69 7.60
CA ASP A 227 6.00 -4.03 7.44
C ASP A 227 6.56 -4.27 6.05
N LEU A 228 7.03 -3.19 5.41
CA LEU A 228 7.69 -3.26 4.12
C LEU A 228 8.95 -4.13 4.23
N LEU A 229 9.02 -5.16 3.39
CA LEU A 229 10.20 -5.99 3.23
C LEU A 229 11.19 -5.31 2.29
N PRO A 230 12.51 -5.51 2.50
CA PRO A 230 13.51 -5.08 1.53
C PRO A 230 13.35 -5.79 0.19
N ASN A 231 13.76 -5.10 -0.88
CA ASN A 231 13.82 -5.65 -2.23
C ASN A 231 15.01 -6.58 -2.46
#